data_AF-A0A936WZ93-F1
#
_entry.id   AF-A0A936WZ93-F1
#
_cell.length_a   1.000
_cell.length_b   1.000
_cell.length_c   1.000
_cell.angle_alpha   90.00
_cell.angle_beta   90.00
_cell.angle_gamma   90.00
#
_symmetry.space_group_name_H-M   'P 1'
#
loop_
_entity.id
_entity.type
_entity.pdbx_description
1 polymer ?
#
loop_
_entity_poly.entity_id
_entity_poly.type
_entity_poly.pdbx_seq_one_letter_code
_entity_poly.pdbx_strand_id
1 'polypeptide(L)'
;MLFKRTISFLLLLAFAASTFSRVFVVADYYTNTSAYAKDCINKAKPKLQCNGKCQMMKRLQQEDNKDQQNPDRKMENKGGVDISSKSFFSAYLSNPYSIIDTFYSIHQAGAPVEYSNTIFHPPGNIA
;
A
#
# COMPACT_ATOMS: atom_id res chain seq x y z
N MET A 1 6.62 5.71 -44.43
CA MET A 1 7.22 5.43 -43.10
C MET A 1 6.95 6.54 -42.07
N LEU A 2 6.99 7.83 -42.44
CA LEU A 2 6.78 8.94 -41.50
C LEU A 2 5.39 8.97 -40.83
N PHE A 3 4.32 8.68 -41.60
CA PHE A 3 2.93 8.65 -41.10
C PHE A 3 2.69 7.58 -40.02
N LYS A 4 3.29 6.39 -40.19
CA LYS A 4 3.24 5.34 -39.17
C LYS A 4 3.95 5.78 -37.89
N ARG A 5 5.10 6.46 -38.02
CA ARG A 5 5.87 6.98 -36.90
C ARG A 5 5.10 8.07 -36.14
N THR A 6 4.47 9.01 -36.84
CA THR A 6 3.65 10.06 -36.19
C THR A 6 2.44 9.48 -35.47
N ILE A 7 1.76 8.49 -36.06
CA ILE A 7 0.65 7.78 -35.39
C ILE A 7 1.14 7.05 -34.13
N SER A 8 2.28 6.34 -34.21
CA SER A 8 2.84 5.66 -33.04
C SER A 8 3.19 6.65 -31.92
N PHE A 9 3.79 7.80 -32.23
CA PHE A 9 4.06 8.84 -31.24
C PHE A 9 2.77 9.41 -30.63
N LEU A 10 1.76 9.69 -31.44
CA LEU A 10 0.47 10.20 -30.96
C LEU A 10 -0.23 9.18 -30.05
N LEU A 11 -0.21 7.90 -30.41
CA LEU A 11 -0.80 6.83 -29.61
C LEU A 11 -0.10 6.70 -28.25
N LEU A 12 1.23 6.77 -28.25
CA LEU A 12 2.04 6.68 -27.04
C LEU A 12 1.79 7.89 -26.12
N LEU A 13 1.68 9.09 -26.70
CA LEU A 13 1.36 10.31 -25.95
C LEU A 13 -0.06 10.30 -25.39
N ALA A 14 -1.04 9.77 -26.13
CA ALA A 14 -2.43 9.63 -25.68
C ALA A 14 -2.54 8.64 -24.50
N PHE A 15 -1.83 7.52 -24.58
CA PHE A 15 -1.78 6.54 -23.50
C PHE A 15 -1.05 7.07 -22.26
N ALA A 16 0.02 7.85 -22.46
CA ALA A 16 0.70 8.52 -21.36
C ALA A 16 -0.25 9.53 -20.69
N ALA A 17 -0.94 10.36 -21.48
CA ALA A 17 -1.88 11.36 -20.99
C ALA A 17 -3.05 10.78 -20.18
N SER A 18 -3.53 9.58 -20.51
CA SER A 18 -4.62 8.93 -19.76
C SER A 18 -4.23 8.55 -18.32
N THR A 19 -2.94 8.37 -18.04
CA THR A 19 -2.42 7.97 -16.72
C THR A 19 -2.14 9.18 -15.81
N PHE A 20 -1.98 10.38 -16.39
CA PHE A 20 -1.48 11.57 -15.67
C PHE A 20 -2.57 12.49 -15.09
N SER A 21 -3.85 12.10 -15.05
CA SER A 21 -4.95 12.92 -14.50
C SER A 21 -4.64 13.49 -13.11
N ARG A 22 -4.14 12.65 -12.20
CA ARG A 22 -3.72 13.04 -10.84
C ARG A 22 -2.53 14.02 -10.84
N VAL A 23 -1.58 13.81 -11.74
CA VAL A 23 -0.39 14.66 -11.86
C VAL A 23 -0.78 16.08 -12.26
N PHE A 24 -1.77 16.24 -13.14
CA PHE A 24 -2.28 17.56 -13.49
C PHE A 24 -2.90 18.31 -12.30
N VAL A 25 -3.64 17.63 -11.42
CA VAL A 25 -4.21 18.26 -10.20
C VAL A 25 -3.12 18.77 -9.27
N VAL A 26 -2.06 17.98 -9.08
CA VAL A 26 -0.92 18.38 -8.25
C VAL A 26 -0.14 19.53 -8.91
N ALA A 27 0.12 19.46 -10.21
CA ALA A 27 0.79 20.52 -10.95
C ALA A 27 0.01 21.85 -10.87
N ASP A 28 -1.32 21.82 -11.06
CA ASP A 28 -2.20 22.99 -10.95
C ASP A 28 -2.15 23.63 -9.56
N TYR A 29 -2.04 22.82 -8.50
CA TYR A 29 -1.84 23.33 -7.14
C TYR A 29 -0.51 24.06 -6.98
N TYR A 30 0.58 23.55 -7.55
CA TYR A 30 1.91 24.19 -7.45
C TYR A 30 2.03 25.45 -8.31
N THR A 31 1.41 25.48 -9.50
CA THR A 31 1.41 26.68 -10.35
C THR A 31 0.49 27.76 -9.80
N ASN A 32 -0.60 27.40 -9.11
CA ASN A 32 -1.58 28.36 -8.60
C ASN A 32 -2.02 28.11 -7.16
N THR A 33 -1.07 27.97 -6.24
CA THR A 33 -1.36 27.73 -4.81
C THR A 33 -2.26 28.82 -4.20
N SER A 34 -2.17 30.06 -4.70
CA SER A 34 -2.98 31.18 -4.20
C SER A 34 -4.48 30.96 -4.40
N ALA A 35 -4.90 30.37 -5.53
CA ALA A 35 -6.30 30.05 -5.80
C ALA A 35 -6.83 29.00 -4.81
N TYR A 36 -6.04 27.96 -4.55
CA TYR A 36 -6.40 26.93 -3.58
C TYR A 36 -6.42 27.46 -2.14
N ALA A 37 -5.51 28.37 -1.80
CA ALA A 37 -5.46 29.00 -0.49
C ALA A 37 -6.66 29.92 -0.23
N LYS A 38 -7.24 30.54 -1.28
CA LYS A 38 -8.46 31.37 -1.18
C LYS A 38 -9.67 30.57 -0.69
N ASP A 39 -9.84 29.33 -1.14
CA ASP A 39 -10.97 28.47 -0.73
C ASP A 39 -10.63 27.50 0.41
N CYS A 40 -9.51 27.72 1.12
CA CYS A 40 -9.08 26.81 2.18
C CYS A 40 -10.03 26.86 3.40
N ILE A 41 -10.55 25.69 3.81
CA ILE A 41 -11.42 25.56 5.00
C ILE A 41 -10.64 25.71 6.33
N ASN A 42 -9.33 25.48 6.32
CA ASN A 42 -8.48 25.49 7.52
C ASN A 42 -7.82 26.85 7.77
N LYS A 43 -8.31 27.95 7.17
CA LYS A 43 -7.77 29.31 7.37
C LYS A 43 -7.71 29.73 8.84
N ALA A 44 -8.71 29.32 9.63
CA ALA A 44 -8.79 29.62 11.05
C ALA A 44 -7.75 28.86 11.90
N LYS A 45 -7.00 27.91 11.32
CA LYS A 45 -5.99 27.09 12.00
C LYS A 45 -4.60 27.30 11.38
N PRO A 46 -3.96 28.46 11.62
CA PRO A 46 -2.66 28.79 11.00
C PRO A 46 -1.54 27.81 11.37
N LYS A 47 -1.62 27.15 12.54
CA LYS A 47 -0.68 26.10 12.97
C LYS A 47 -0.58 24.91 12.00
N LEU A 48 -1.62 24.67 11.18
CA LEU A 48 -1.66 23.56 10.22
C LEU A 48 -0.91 23.83 8.91
N GLN A 49 -0.57 25.10 8.61
CA GLN A 49 0.09 25.50 7.37
C GLN A 49 -0.51 24.84 6.11
N CYS A 50 -1.85 24.81 6.06
CA CYS A 50 -2.61 24.07 5.04
C CYS A 50 -2.40 24.65 3.64
N ASN A 51 -2.43 25.99 3.48
CA ASN A 51 -2.20 26.68 2.20
C ASN A 51 -3.06 26.17 1.02
N GLY A 52 -4.28 25.67 1.29
CA GLY A 52 -5.15 25.14 0.25
C GLY A 52 -4.96 23.66 -0.10
N LYS A 53 -4.03 22.94 0.55
CA LYS A 53 -3.82 21.49 0.37
C LYS A 53 -5.10 20.67 0.58
N CYS A 54 -6.00 21.11 1.45
CA CYS A 54 -7.30 20.47 1.66
C CYS A 54 -8.16 20.45 0.38
N GLN A 55 -8.10 21.51 -0.43
CA GLN A 55 -8.87 21.59 -1.68
C GLN A 55 -8.21 20.77 -2.79
N MET A 56 -6.87 20.74 -2.85
CA MET A 56 -6.15 19.83 -3.75
C MET A 56 -6.51 18.37 -3.47
N MET A 57 -6.49 17.97 -2.18
CA MET A 57 -6.86 16.62 -1.77
C MET A 57 -8.31 16.27 -2.14
N LYS A 58 -9.24 17.22 -1.97
CA LYS A 58 -10.65 17.04 -2.35
C LYS A 58 -10.80 16.78 -3.85
N ARG A 59 -10.08 17.53 -4.71
CA ARG A 59 -10.09 17.31 -6.16
C ARG A 59 -9.49 15.96 -6.53
N LEU A 60 -8.40 15.56 -5.87
CA LEU A 60 -7.77 14.26 -6.09
C LEU A 60 -8.72 13.10 -5.77
N GLN A 61 -9.45 13.19 -4.65
CA GLN A 61 -10.47 12.21 -4.30
C GLN A 61 -11.63 12.18 -5.32
N GLN A 62 -12.01 13.31 -5.89
CA GLN A 62 -13.04 13.34 -6.93
C GLN A 62 -12.59 12.61 -8.20
N GLU A 63 -11.32 12.75 -8.60
CA GLU A 63 -10.75 11.97 -9.70
C GLU A 63 -10.74 10.47 -9.39
N ASP A 64 -10.35 10.08 -8.17
CA ASP A 64 -10.36 8.67 -7.75
C ASP A 64 -11.77 8.06 -7.78
N ASN A 65 -12.79 8.82 -7.35
CA ASN A 65 -14.18 8.36 -7.40
C ASN A 65 -14.69 8.23 -8.84
N LYS A 66 -14.30 9.13 -9.74
CA LYS A 66 -14.64 9.02 -11.18
C LYS A 66 -14.03 7.76 -11.80
N ASP A 67 -12.79 7.44 -11.44
CA ASP A 67 -12.12 6.22 -11.91
C ASP A 67 -12.80 4.95 -11.36
N GLN A 68 -13.23 4.95 -10.10
CA GLN A 68 -13.96 3.81 -9.50
C GLN A 68 -15.37 3.60 -10.07
N GLN A 69 -16.02 4.67 -10.53
CA GLN A 69 -17.36 4.60 -11.10
C GLN A 69 -17.34 4.15 -12.57
N ASN A 70 -16.17 4.11 -13.21
CA ASN A 70 -16.00 3.57 -14.54
C ASN A 70 -15.96 2.02 -14.49
N PRO A 71 -16.97 1.31 -15.01
CA PRO A 71 -17.04 -0.15 -14.94
C PRO A 71 -15.84 -0.83 -15.63
N ASP A 72 -15.24 -0.20 -16.64
CA ASP A 72 -14.07 -0.74 -17.36
C ASP A 72 -12.77 -0.65 -16.53
N ARG A 73 -12.69 0.29 -15.58
CA ARG A 73 -11.51 0.50 -14.69
C ARG A 73 -11.66 -0.11 -13.31
N LYS A 74 -12.86 -0.59 -12.97
CA LYS A 74 -13.18 -1.18 -11.67
C LYS A 74 -12.44 -2.49 -11.38
N MET A 75 -11.80 -3.08 -12.40
CA MET A 75 -11.02 -4.31 -12.29
C MET A 75 -9.65 -4.12 -11.63
N GLU A 76 -9.17 -2.87 -11.48
CA GLU A 76 -7.83 -2.58 -10.96
C GLU A 76 -7.79 -2.37 -9.43
N ASN A 77 -8.93 -2.05 -8.79
CA ASN A 77 -9.01 -1.71 -7.36
C ASN A 77 -9.70 -2.77 -6.47
N LYS A 78 -10.12 -3.90 -7.04
CA LYS A 78 -10.47 -5.10 -6.26
C LYS A 78 -9.26 -6.03 -6.28
N GLY A 79 -8.66 -6.19 -5.10
CA GLY A 79 -7.40 -6.88 -4.90
C GLY A 79 -7.27 -8.21 -5.65
N GLY A 80 -6.05 -8.44 -6.13
CA GLY A 80 -5.60 -9.75 -6.59
C GLY A 80 -6.24 -10.20 -7.89
N VAL A 81 -5.85 -9.60 -9.02
CA VAL A 81 -5.72 -10.46 -10.20
C VAL A 81 -4.54 -11.37 -9.89
N ASP A 82 -4.82 -12.57 -9.39
CA ASP A 82 -3.84 -13.64 -9.33
C ASP A 82 -3.46 -13.99 -10.76
N ILE A 83 -2.38 -13.37 -11.26
CA ILE A 83 -1.72 -13.72 -12.54
C ILE A 83 -1.02 -15.10 -12.41
N SER A 84 -1.23 -15.81 -11.29
CA SER A 84 -0.66 -17.13 -11.01
C SER A 84 -1.33 -18.20 -11.85
N SER A 85 -0.97 -18.24 -13.14
CA SER A 85 -1.20 -19.44 -13.94
C SER A 85 -0.26 -20.53 -13.45
N LYS A 86 -0.78 -21.76 -13.31
CA LYS A 86 0.01 -22.95 -12.93
C LYS A 86 1.21 -23.20 -13.88
N SER A 87 1.22 -22.53 -15.03
CA SER A 87 2.25 -22.57 -16.06
C SER A 87 3.54 -21.82 -15.69
N PHE A 88 3.49 -20.86 -14.75
CA PHE A 88 4.67 -20.04 -14.40
C PHE A 88 5.59 -20.68 -13.35
N PHE A 89 5.08 -21.65 -12.59
CA PHE A 89 5.88 -22.37 -11.61
C PHE A 89 6.43 -23.64 -12.27
N SER A 90 7.65 -23.56 -12.81
CA SER A 90 8.38 -24.77 -13.20
C SER A 90 8.54 -25.61 -11.93
N ALA A 91 7.82 -26.73 -11.85
CA ALA A 91 7.98 -27.68 -10.78
C ALA A 91 9.42 -28.21 -10.86
N TYR A 92 10.30 -27.64 -10.04
CA TYR A 92 11.65 -28.14 -9.83
C TYR A 92 11.48 -29.58 -9.36
N LEU A 93 11.78 -30.54 -10.24
CA LEU A 93 11.83 -31.95 -9.85
C LEU A 93 12.94 -32.06 -8.81
N SER A 94 12.53 -32.15 -7.54
CA SER A 94 13.42 -32.32 -6.41
C SER A 94 14.22 -33.60 -6.61
N ASN A 95 15.54 -33.45 -6.63
CA ASN A 95 16.49 -34.55 -6.58
C ASN A 95 16.15 -35.44 -5.37
N PRO A 96 16.04 -36.78 -5.49
CA PRO A 96 15.66 -37.62 -4.36
C PRO A 96 16.84 -37.65 -3.37
N TYR A 97 16.77 -36.82 -2.33
CA TYR A 97 17.71 -36.89 -1.24
C TYR A 97 17.34 -38.07 -0.34
N SER A 98 18.32 -38.90 -0.01
CA SER A 98 18.15 -40.04 0.89
C SER A 98 17.84 -39.54 2.31
N ILE A 99 16.70 -39.95 2.86
CA ILE A 99 16.29 -39.62 4.22
C ILE A 99 17.18 -40.40 5.19
N ILE A 100 17.99 -39.71 5.99
CA ILE A 100 18.68 -40.31 7.14
C ILE A 100 17.70 -40.22 8.31
N ASP A 101 17.16 -41.37 8.71
CA ASP A 101 16.22 -41.45 9.83
C ASP A 101 16.99 -41.27 11.15
N THR A 102 16.86 -40.10 11.76
CA THR A 102 17.52 -39.80 13.03
C THR A 102 16.61 -40.21 14.17
N PHE A 103 16.91 -41.36 14.77
CA PHE A 103 16.26 -41.81 15.99
C PHE A 103 16.78 -41.00 17.18
N TYR A 104 15.91 -40.19 17.78
CA TYR A 104 16.19 -39.56 19.07
C TYR A 104 15.66 -40.42 20.21
N SER A 105 16.44 -40.53 21.29
CA SER A 105 16.01 -41.20 22.52
C SER A 105 15.00 -40.31 23.25
N ILE A 106 13.79 -40.82 23.47
CA ILE A 106 12.78 -40.12 24.25
C ILE A 106 13.18 -40.22 25.72
N HIS A 107 13.64 -39.10 26.30
CA HIS A 107 13.81 -39.01 27.75
C HIS A 107 12.49 -38.62 28.41
N GLN A 108 12.08 -39.40 29.41
CA GLN A 108 10.92 -39.07 30.22
C GLN A 108 11.25 -37.88 31.12
N ALA A 109 10.51 -36.78 30.95
CA ALA A 109 10.60 -35.65 31.86
C ALA A 109 10.17 -36.12 33.26
N GLY A 110 11.02 -35.90 34.26
CA GLY A 110 10.72 -36.24 35.65
C GLY A 110 9.46 -35.54 36.15
N ALA A 111 8.82 -36.12 37.17
CA ALA A 111 7.59 -35.56 37.73
C ALA A 111 7.82 -34.13 38.29
N PRO A 112 6.84 -33.22 38.14
CA PRO A 112 6.97 -31.85 38.63
C PRO A 112 7.08 -31.84 40.16
N VAL A 113 7.92 -30.95 40.67
CA VAL A 113 8.11 -30.74 42.12
C VAL A 113 7.36 -29.49 42.55
N GLU A 114 6.58 -29.59 43.62
CA GLU A 114 5.81 -28.49 44.19
C GLU A 114 6.73 -27.51 44.92
N TYR A 115 6.52 -26.20 44.73
CA TYR A 115 7.28 -25.17 45.44
C TYR A 115 6.36 -24.07 45.97
N SER A 116 6.73 -23.52 47.13
CA SER A 116 5.94 -22.48 47.80
C SER A 116 6.17 -21.11 47.14
N ASN A 117 5.08 -20.47 46.72
CA ASN A 117 5.09 -19.12 46.18
C ASN A 117 4.69 -18.11 47.26
N THR A 118 5.66 -17.47 47.92
CA THR A 118 5.36 -16.27 48.70
C THR A 118 5.24 -15.08 47.75
N ILE A 119 4.03 -14.51 47.65
CA ILE A 119 3.76 -13.32 46.84
C ILE A 119 4.55 -12.14 47.43
N PHE A 120 5.51 -11.64 46.65
CA PHE A 120 6.34 -10.50 47.03
C PHE A 120 5.48 -9.23 47.05
N HIS A 121 5.44 -8.55 48.21
CA HIS A 121 4.81 -7.24 48.36
C HIS A 121 5.91 -6.20 48.58
N PRO A 122 6.12 -5.24 47.65
CA PRO A 122 7.11 -4.19 47.83
C PRO A 122 6.68 -3.21 48.94
N PRO A 123 7.64 -2.61 49.67
CA PRO A 123 7.33 -1.67 50.74
C PRO A 123 6.65 -0.41 50.18
N GLY A 124 5.52 -0.04 50.77
CA GLY A 124 4.80 1.19 50.44
C GLY A 124 5.56 2.42 50.91
N ASN A 125 5.68 3.42 50.03
CA ASN A 125 6.32 4.70 50.32
C ASN A 125 5.67 5.36 51.55
N ILE A 126 6.45 5.57 52.60
CA ILE A 126 6.12 6.48 53.69
C ILE A 126 6.54 7.88 53.22
N ALA A 127 5.61 8.83 53.36
CA ALA A 127 5.73 10.24 52.96
C ALA A 127 6.95 10.95 53.55
#